data_AF-A0A4U1J3J5-F1
#
_entry.id   AF-A0A4U1J3J5-F1
#
_cell.length_a   1.000
_cell.length_b   1.000
_cell.length_c   1.000
_cell.angle_alpha   90.00
_cell.angle_beta   90.00
_cell.angle_gamma   90.00
#
_symmetry.space_group_name_H-M   'P 1'
#
loop_
_entity.id
_entity.type
_entity.pdbx_description
1 polymer ?
#
loop_
_entity_poly.entity_id
_entity_poly.type
_entity_poly.pdbx_seq_one_letter_code
_entity_poly.pdbx_strand_id
1 'polypeptide(L)'
;MADDDDDLQGRLDTLTVSEMRRRVDLVVAFLREQRRALAVEVGMTLEDAPGPRPTVDHEQGQRHLQELMEMLPLLRRRLTPEERARMMPRSEARSEQMKEVLDELASQPELFDSLMEEGGLDYRHEDIVRMREDIEKMDMLKDVERELRLLVEEMRAYRERLEASVADIMKKAGEPSN
;
A
#
# COMPACT_ATOMS: atom_id res chain seq x y z
N MET A 1 5.62 -21.50 0.86
CA MET A 1 4.34 -20.74 0.97
C MET A 1 4.02 -20.40 2.42
N ALA A 2 3.95 -21.35 3.38
CA ALA A 2 3.85 -20.97 4.79
C ALA A 2 5.15 -20.31 5.30
N ASP A 3 6.31 -20.88 4.95
CA ASP A 3 7.62 -20.37 5.40
C ASP A 3 7.95 -18.96 4.88
N ASP A 4 7.48 -18.58 3.69
CA ASP A 4 7.76 -17.26 3.09
C ASP A 4 6.87 -16.16 3.71
N ASP A 5 5.61 -16.48 4.03
CA ASP A 5 4.68 -15.54 4.66
C ASP A 5 5.08 -15.27 6.13
N ASP A 6 5.58 -16.28 6.84
CA ASP A 6 6.08 -16.14 8.22
C ASP A 6 7.36 -15.29 8.30
N ASP A 7 8.27 -15.40 7.30
CA ASP A 7 9.45 -14.54 7.19
C ASP A 7 9.07 -13.09 6.86
N LEU A 8 8.12 -12.89 5.95
CA LEU A 8 7.60 -11.56 5.62
C LEU A 8 6.87 -10.90 6.80
N GLN A 9 6.09 -11.67 7.56
CA GLN A 9 5.46 -11.20 8.78
C GLN A 9 6.51 -10.82 9.83
N GLY A 10 7.53 -11.66 10.05
CA GLY A 10 8.64 -11.34 10.97
C GLY A 10 9.37 -10.05 10.57
N ARG A 11 9.61 -9.81 9.27
CA ARG A 11 10.19 -8.56 8.78
C ARG A 11 9.30 -7.35 9.06
N LEU A 12 7.99 -7.48 8.86
CA LEU A 12 7.03 -6.42 9.17
C LEU A 12 6.98 -6.11 10.68
N ASP A 13 7.03 -7.14 11.51
CA ASP A 13 6.99 -7.02 12.97
C ASP A 13 8.20 -6.26 13.50
N THR A 14 9.38 -6.48 12.91
CA THR A 14 10.62 -5.76 13.28
C THR A 14 10.62 -4.27 12.94
N LEU A 15 9.76 -3.83 12.00
CA LEU A 15 9.63 -2.42 11.65
C LEU A 15 8.76 -1.69 12.66
N THR A 16 9.25 -0.58 13.20
CA THR A 16 8.38 0.32 13.97
C THR A 16 7.39 1.03 13.04
N VAL A 17 6.21 1.38 13.54
CA VAL A 17 5.19 2.17 12.79
C VAL A 17 5.80 3.47 12.22
N SER A 18 6.61 4.17 13.01
CA SER A 18 7.27 5.41 12.58
C SER A 18 8.32 5.21 11.48
N GLU A 19 8.96 4.04 11.44
CA GLU A 19 9.87 3.67 10.37
C GLU A 19 9.11 3.29 9.10
N MET A 20 8.06 2.48 9.24
CA MET A 20 7.12 2.13 8.17
C MET A 20 6.59 3.39 7.47
N ARG A 21 6.09 4.36 8.25
CA ARG A 21 5.56 5.64 7.75
C ARG A 21 6.58 6.39 6.91
N ARG A 22 7.81 6.54 7.42
CA ARG A 22 8.90 7.23 6.70
C ARG A 22 9.23 6.55 5.38
N ARG A 23 9.30 5.22 5.36
CA ARG A 23 9.55 4.46 4.11
C ARG A 23 8.40 4.64 3.12
N VAL A 24 7.16 4.55 3.60
CA VAL A 24 5.95 4.70 2.77
C VAL A 24 5.85 6.11 2.20
N ASP A 25 6.10 7.16 2.99
CA ASP A 25 6.10 8.54 2.52
C ASP A 25 7.10 8.76 1.38
N LEU A 26 8.31 8.22 1.55
CA LEU A 26 9.36 8.32 0.54
C LEU A 26 8.99 7.55 -0.73
N VAL A 27 8.45 6.34 -0.59
CA VAL A 27 8.01 5.52 -1.74
C VAL A 27 6.82 6.16 -2.47
N VAL A 28 5.84 6.71 -1.76
CA VAL A 28 4.71 7.42 -2.35
C VAL A 28 5.20 8.67 -3.10
N ALA A 29 6.14 9.42 -2.52
CA ALA A 29 6.76 10.56 -3.19
C ALA A 29 7.49 10.12 -4.47
N PHE A 30 8.28 9.06 -4.40
CA PHE A 30 8.98 8.46 -5.53
C PHE A 30 8.02 8.04 -6.65
N LEU A 31 6.95 7.29 -6.33
CA LEU A 31 5.97 6.83 -7.31
C LEU A 31 5.25 8.00 -8.01
N ARG A 32 4.91 9.05 -7.26
CA ARG A 32 4.28 10.25 -7.83
C ARG A 32 5.22 11.00 -8.78
N GLU A 33 6.51 11.06 -8.46
CA GLU A 33 7.52 11.62 -9.36
C GLU A 33 7.62 10.81 -10.67
N GLN A 34 7.64 9.48 -10.59
CA GLN A 34 7.64 8.61 -11.77
C GLN A 34 6.40 8.80 -12.64
N ARG A 35 5.20 8.87 -12.02
CA ARG A 35 3.93 9.15 -12.72
C ARG A 35 3.97 10.50 -13.45
N ARG A 36 4.54 11.51 -12.82
CA ARG A 36 4.74 12.83 -13.43
C ARG A 36 5.73 12.80 -14.59
N ALA A 37 6.88 12.12 -14.44
CA ALA A 37 7.86 11.98 -15.51
C ALA A 37 7.22 11.31 -16.74
N LEU A 38 6.45 10.25 -16.51
CA LEU A 38 5.68 9.57 -17.55
C LEU A 38 4.71 10.54 -18.25
N ALA A 39 3.93 11.32 -17.49
CA ALA A 39 2.97 12.29 -18.04
C ALA A 39 3.64 13.34 -18.96
N VAL A 40 4.82 13.84 -18.57
CA VAL A 40 5.60 14.80 -19.38
C VAL A 40 6.10 14.18 -20.67
N GLU A 41 6.57 12.92 -20.65
CA GLU A 41 7.03 12.22 -21.87
C GLU A 41 5.90 12.00 -22.89
N VAL A 42 4.64 11.94 -22.45
CA VAL A 42 3.46 11.85 -23.35
C VAL A 42 3.01 13.22 -23.89
N GLY A 43 3.67 14.31 -23.50
CA GLY A 43 3.29 15.67 -23.90
C GLY A 43 2.06 16.21 -23.16
N MET A 44 1.69 15.67 -21.99
CA MET A 44 0.75 16.36 -21.09
C MET A 44 1.42 17.61 -20.53
N THR A 45 0.66 18.70 -20.37
CA THR A 45 1.23 19.94 -19.85
C THR A 45 1.65 19.77 -18.39
N LEU A 46 2.71 20.46 -17.97
CA LEU A 46 3.23 20.38 -16.59
C LEU A 46 2.20 20.79 -15.52
N GLU A 47 1.13 21.50 -15.92
CA GLU A 47 0.01 21.94 -15.08
C GLU A 47 -0.97 20.78 -14.77
N ASP A 48 -1.00 19.74 -15.61
CA ASP A 48 -1.81 18.53 -15.43
C ASP A 48 -1.05 17.43 -14.67
N ALA A 49 0.24 17.63 -14.37
CA ALA A 49 1.07 16.64 -13.73
C ALA A 49 0.78 16.55 -12.21
N PRO A 50 0.55 15.35 -11.65
CA PRO A 50 0.15 15.22 -10.25
C PRO A 50 1.27 15.60 -9.28
N GLY A 51 0.99 16.56 -8.39
CA GLY A 51 1.69 16.80 -7.13
C GLY A 51 2.88 17.77 -7.13
N PRO A 52 3.29 18.24 -5.93
CA PRO A 52 4.50 19.06 -5.75
C PRO A 52 5.77 18.30 -6.18
N ARG A 53 6.91 18.99 -6.35
CA ARG A 53 8.24 18.36 -6.57
C ARG A 53 8.90 18.08 -5.22
N PRO A 54 8.74 16.91 -4.60
CA PRO A 54 9.66 16.51 -3.55
C PRO A 54 11.04 16.31 -4.17
N THR A 55 12.09 16.80 -3.52
CA THR A 55 13.44 16.27 -3.76
C THR A 55 13.47 14.86 -3.20
N VAL A 56 13.37 13.86 -4.07
CA VAL A 56 13.39 12.45 -3.67
C VAL A 56 14.77 11.86 -3.95
N ASP A 57 15.34 11.21 -2.94
CA ASP A 57 16.47 10.30 -3.16
C ASP A 57 15.95 9.07 -3.91
N HIS A 58 16.27 9.01 -5.21
CA HIS A 58 15.76 7.98 -6.12
C HIS A 58 16.27 6.58 -5.77
N GLU A 59 17.53 6.45 -5.35
CA GLU A 59 18.11 5.16 -4.99
C GLU A 59 17.47 4.62 -3.71
N GLN A 60 17.29 5.49 -2.72
CA GLN A 60 16.60 5.14 -1.49
C GLN A 60 15.12 4.80 -1.73
N GLY A 61 14.45 5.54 -2.62
CA GLY A 61 13.05 5.28 -3.00
C GLY A 61 12.86 3.97 -3.73
N GLN A 62 13.75 3.64 -4.66
CA GLN A 62 13.71 2.37 -5.36
C GLN A 62 13.95 1.20 -4.41
N ARG A 63 14.93 1.32 -3.49
CA ARG A 63 15.21 0.26 -2.50
C ARG A 63 14.02 0.01 -1.59
N HIS A 64 13.45 1.07 -1.01
CA HIS A 64 12.30 0.93 -0.13
C HIS A 64 11.04 0.47 -0.86
N LEU A 65 10.87 0.83 -2.12
CA LEU A 65 9.78 0.31 -2.93
C LEU A 65 9.91 -1.21 -3.10
N GLN A 66 11.11 -1.72 -3.42
CA GLN A 66 11.34 -3.17 -3.53
C GLN A 66 11.04 -3.88 -2.21
N GLU A 67 11.57 -3.37 -1.10
CA GLU A 67 11.31 -3.92 0.24
C GLU A 67 9.80 -3.96 0.56
N LEU A 68 9.06 -2.88 0.31
CA LEU A 68 7.62 -2.82 0.59
C LEU A 68 6.79 -3.68 -0.39
N MET A 69 7.23 -3.80 -1.65
CA MET A 69 6.60 -4.67 -2.64
C MET A 69 6.65 -6.15 -2.22
N GLU A 70 7.75 -6.58 -1.61
CA GLU A 70 7.88 -7.94 -1.06
C GLU A 70 6.86 -8.21 0.05
N MET A 71 6.39 -7.18 0.77
CA MET A 71 5.40 -7.30 1.85
C MET A 71 3.95 -7.18 1.37
N LEU A 72 3.68 -6.72 0.14
CA LEU A 72 2.31 -6.61 -0.40
C LEU A 72 1.51 -7.93 -0.38
N PRO A 73 2.10 -9.13 -0.53
CA PRO A 73 1.38 -10.39 -0.37
C PRO A 73 0.68 -10.54 0.99
N LEU A 74 1.19 -9.90 2.05
CA LEU A 74 0.58 -9.93 3.39
C LEU A 74 -0.84 -9.32 3.39
N LEU A 75 -1.10 -8.32 2.53
CA LEU A 75 -2.44 -7.75 2.33
C LEU A 75 -3.44 -8.78 1.78
N ARG A 76 -2.94 -9.81 1.11
CA ARG A 76 -3.72 -10.82 0.40
C ARG A 76 -3.76 -12.15 1.12
N ARG A 77 -3.32 -12.22 2.40
CA ARG A 77 -3.32 -13.45 3.19
C ARG A 77 -4.60 -14.22 2.91
N ARG A 78 -4.46 -15.41 2.32
CA ARG A 78 -5.59 -16.23 1.93
C ARG A 78 -6.30 -16.64 3.22
N LEU A 79 -7.39 -15.95 3.52
CA LEU A 79 -8.33 -16.38 4.55
C LEU A 79 -8.64 -17.85 4.29
N THR A 80 -8.57 -18.67 5.34
CA THR A 80 -9.02 -20.06 5.24
C THR A 80 -10.50 -20.07 4.82
N PRO A 81 -10.99 -21.15 4.20
CA PRO A 81 -12.41 -21.25 3.82
C PRO A 81 -13.36 -20.95 4.99
N GLU A 82 -12.97 -21.28 6.22
CA GLU A 82 -13.71 -21.06 7.46
C GLU A 82 -13.70 -19.58 7.89
N GLU A 83 -12.55 -18.90 7.78
CA GLU A 83 -12.45 -17.46 8.02
C GLU A 83 -13.22 -16.66 6.96
N ARG A 84 -13.12 -17.07 5.69
CA ARG A 84 -13.86 -16.47 4.58
C ARG A 84 -15.37 -16.64 4.72
N ALA A 85 -15.83 -17.79 5.25
CA ALA A 85 -17.24 -18.03 5.54
C ALA A 85 -17.77 -17.17 6.70
N ARG A 86 -16.90 -16.76 7.64
CA ARG A 86 -17.25 -15.89 8.78
C ARG A 86 -17.08 -14.39 8.48
N MET A 87 -16.29 -14.03 7.47
CA MET A 87 -16.11 -12.64 7.07
C MET A 87 -17.21 -12.18 6.11
N MET A 88 -18.16 -11.41 6.63
CA MET A 88 -18.84 -10.42 5.80
C MET A 88 -17.80 -9.42 5.26
N PRO A 89 -18.02 -8.82 4.06
CA PRO A 89 -17.13 -7.79 3.54
C PRO A 89 -16.88 -6.74 4.62
N ARG A 90 -15.62 -6.60 5.04
CA ARG A 90 -15.20 -5.61 6.04
C ARG A 90 -15.43 -4.23 5.41
N SER A 91 -16.47 -3.52 5.84
CA SER A 91 -16.65 -2.12 5.48
C SER A 91 -15.55 -1.29 6.16
N GLU A 92 -15.10 -0.20 5.51
CA GLU A 92 -14.13 0.74 6.10
C GLU A 92 -14.59 1.21 7.48
N ALA A 93 -15.90 1.50 7.64
CA ALA A 93 -16.50 1.87 8.92
C ALA A 93 -16.29 0.83 10.03
N ARG A 94 -16.26 -0.47 9.70
CA ARG A 94 -16.02 -1.53 10.68
C ARG A 94 -14.54 -1.62 11.06
N SER A 95 -13.64 -1.31 10.13
CA SER A 95 -12.20 -1.21 10.42
C SER A 95 -11.90 0.01 11.30
N GLU A 96 -12.52 1.16 11.04
CA GLU A 96 -12.45 2.35 11.89
C GLU A 96 -12.92 2.04 13.31
N GLN A 97 -14.10 1.42 13.43
CA GLN A 97 -14.68 1.03 14.72
C GLN A 97 -13.79 0.05 15.49
N MET A 98 -13.16 -0.90 14.79
CA MET A 98 -12.20 -1.82 15.42
C MET A 98 -10.98 -1.08 15.96
N LYS A 99 -10.46 -0.08 15.24
CA LYS A 99 -9.34 0.74 15.71
C LYS A 99 -9.71 1.53 16.97
N GLU A 100 -10.89 2.15 16.98
CA GLU A 100 -11.37 2.89 18.15
C GLU A 100 -11.45 1.99 19.39
N VAL A 101 -11.98 0.77 19.24
CA VAL A 101 -12.03 -0.21 20.32
C VAL A 101 -10.63 -0.60 20.79
N LEU A 102 -9.69 -0.85 19.87
CA LEU A 102 -8.32 -1.19 20.24
C LEU A 102 -7.59 -0.03 20.90
N ASP A 103 -7.82 1.21 20.47
CA ASP A 103 -7.25 2.42 21.07
C ASP A 103 -7.77 2.62 22.50
N GLU A 104 -9.08 2.42 22.72
CA GLU A 104 -9.69 2.49 24.05
C GLU A 104 -9.11 1.45 24.99
N LEU A 105 -9.01 0.19 24.56
CA LEU A 105 -8.43 -0.89 25.35
C LEU A 105 -6.93 -0.70 25.59
N ALA A 106 -6.18 -0.21 24.60
CA ALA A 106 -4.76 0.07 24.74
C ALA A 106 -4.49 1.20 25.76
N SER A 107 -5.43 2.13 25.93
CA SER A 107 -5.31 3.24 26.89
C SER A 107 -5.50 2.84 28.35
N GLN A 108 -6.00 1.62 28.62
CA GLN A 108 -6.31 1.13 29.97
C GLN A 108 -5.70 -0.27 30.21
N PRO A 109 -4.38 -0.39 30.39
CA PRO A 109 -3.69 -1.69 30.50
C PRO A 109 -4.20 -2.54 31.67
N GLU A 110 -4.33 -1.94 32.85
CA GLU A 110 -4.75 -2.63 34.08
C GLU A 110 -6.20 -3.14 33.97
N LEU A 111 -7.09 -2.38 33.33
CA LEU A 111 -8.47 -2.79 33.11
C LEU A 111 -8.52 -3.94 32.11
N PHE A 112 -7.77 -3.86 31.01
CA PHE A 112 -7.73 -4.92 30.02
C PHE A 112 -7.23 -6.24 30.61
N ASP A 113 -6.10 -6.22 31.31
CA ASP A 113 -5.53 -7.44 31.90
C ASP A 113 -6.51 -8.07 32.92
N SER A 114 -7.19 -7.25 33.73
CA SER A 114 -8.24 -7.73 34.64
C SER A 114 -9.44 -8.38 33.93
N LEU A 115 -9.89 -7.81 32.80
CA LEU A 115 -11.00 -8.33 32.02
C LEU A 115 -10.65 -9.65 31.31
N MET A 116 -9.40 -9.80 30.86
CA MET A 116 -8.93 -11.03 30.22
C MET A 116 -8.72 -12.15 31.23
N GLU A 117 -8.21 -11.83 32.43
CA GLU A 117 -8.13 -12.76 33.55
C GLU A 117 -9.53 -13.25 33.99
N GLU A 118 -10.50 -12.35 34.13
CA GLU A 118 -11.89 -12.70 34.46
C GLU A 118 -12.59 -13.51 33.35
N GLY A 119 -12.26 -13.21 32.08
CA GLY A 119 -12.77 -13.92 30.91
C GLY A 119 -12.10 -15.27 30.63
N GLY A 120 -11.01 -15.61 31.33
CA GLY A 120 -10.21 -16.80 31.07
C GLY A 120 -9.54 -16.78 29.69
N LEU A 121 -9.27 -15.60 29.15
CA LEU A 121 -8.68 -15.40 27.83
C LEU A 121 -7.16 -15.16 27.98
N ASP A 122 -6.36 -15.93 27.25
CA ASP A 122 -4.89 -15.84 27.27
C ASP A 122 -4.38 -14.76 26.29
N TYR A 123 -4.73 -13.50 26.56
CA TYR A 123 -4.18 -12.35 25.85
C TYR A 123 -3.64 -11.35 26.85
N ARG A 124 -2.50 -10.75 26.53
CA ARG A 124 -1.87 -9.69 27.31
C ARG A 124 -2.09 -8.34 26.64
N HIS A 125 -1.99 -7.25 27.41
CA HIS A 125 -2.02 -5.89 26.85
C HIS A 125 -1.04 -5.69 25.69
N GLU A 126 0.16 -6.28 25.75
CA GLU A 126 1.14 -6.24 24.66
C GLU A 126 0.59 -6.78 23.33
N ASP A 127 -0.32 -7.77 23.37
CA ASP A 127 -0.92 -8.34 22.16
C ASP A 127 -1.87 -7.34 21.50
N ILE A 128 -2.58 -6.51 22.26
CA ILE A 128 -3.39 -5.41 21.71
C ILE A 128 -2.50 -4.39 21.02
N VAL A 129 -1.41 -3.99 21.67
CA VAL A 129 -0.49 -2.99 21.12
C VAL A 129 0.07 -3.49 19.79
N ARG A 130 0.48 -4.76 19.72
CA ARG A 130 0.93 -5.38 18.46
C ARG A 130 -0.17 -5.41 17.41
N MET A 131 -1.38 -5.85 17.76
CA MET A 131 -2.51 -5.88 16.83
C MET A 131 -2.84 -4.50 16.26
N ARG A 132 -2.77 -3.45 17.08
CA ARG A 132 -2.98 -2.06 16.66
C ARG A 132 -1.89 -1.60 15.69
N GLU A 133 -0.63 -1.84 16.03
CA GLU A 133 0.51 -1.50 15.16
C GLU A 133 0.43 -2.24 13.82
N ASP A 134 0.04 -3.52 13.83
CA ASP A 134 -0.11 -4.32 12.62
C ASP A 134 -1.21 -3.79 11.71
N ILE A 135 -2.36 -3.39 12.26
CA ILE A 135 -3.43 -2.75 11.48
C ILE A 135 -2.91 -1.46 10.82
N GLU A 136 -2.15 -0.65 11.56
CA GLU A 136 -1.60 0.59 11.02
C GLU A 136 -0.59 0.34 9.90
N LYS A 137 0.34 -0.60 10.10
CA LYS A 137 1.31 -1.02 9.07
C LYS A 137 0.61 -1.58 7.83
N MET A 138 -0.44 -2.38 8.01
CA MET A 138 -1.25 -2.91 6.91
C MET A 138 -1.94 -1.79 6.12
N ASP A 139 -2.47 -0.77 6.78
CA ASP A 139 -3.08 0.37 6.09
C ASP A 139 -2.03 1.18 5.31
N MET A 140 -0.83 1.34 5.85
CA MET A 140 0.28 1.96 5.11
C MET A 140 0.70 1.14 3.87
N LEU A 141 0.68 -0.20 3.94
CA LEU A 141 0.92 -1.04 2.76
C LEU A 141 -0.17 -0.87 1.69
N LYS A 142 -1.44 -0.69 2.09
CA LYS A 142 -2.54 -0.42 1.15
C LYS A 142 -2.33 0.90 0.40
N ASP A 143 -1.78 1.92 1.06
CA ASP A 143 -1.43 3.18 0.41
C ASP A 143 -0.42 2.96 -0.73
N VAL A 144 0.60 2.12 -0.50
CA VAL A 144 1.58 1.74 -1.52
C VAL A 144 0.95 0.92 -2.64
N GLU A 145 0.11 -0.08 -2.32
CA GLU A 145 -0.61 -0.87 -3.33
C GLU A 145 -1.48 0.03 -4.23
N ARG A 146 -2.15 1.02 -3.64
CA ARG A 146 -2.98 1.99 -4.37
C ARG A 146 -2.14 2.82 -5.34
N GLU A 147 -1.04 3.41 -4.90
CA GLU A 147 -0.20 4.24 -5.77
C GLU A 147 0.46 3.42 -6.89
N LEU A 148 0.88 2.18 -6.61
CA LEU A 148 1.36 1.25 -7.64
C LEU A 148 0.29 0.91 -8.66
N ARG A 149 -0.95 0.67 -8.23
CA ARG A 149 -2.08 0.41 -9.13
C ARG A 149 -2.33 1.60 -10.05
N LEU A 150 -2.33 2.82 -9.50
CA LEU A 150 -2.47 4.05 -10.29
C LEU A 150 -1.35 4.20 -11.32
N LEU A 151 -0.09 3.95 -10.94
CA LEU A 151 1.03 3.98 -11.88
C LEU A 151 0.85 2.94 -13.01
N VAL A 152 0.44 1.71 -12.69
CA VAL A 152 0.20 0.66 -13.69
C VAL A 152 -0.96 1.03 -14.63
N GLU A 153 -2.04 1.62 -14.10
CA GLU A 153 -3.16 2.10 -14.91
C GLU A 153 -2.72 3.22 -15.86
N GLU A 154 -1.91 4.16 -15.39
CA GLU A 154 -1.32 5.21 -16.22
C GLU A 154 -0.38 4.66 -17.29
N MET A 155 0.48 3.69 -16.96
CA MET A 155 1.33 3.02 -17.94
C MET A 155 0.53 2.28 -19.02
N ARG A 156 -0.60 1.67 -18.67
CA ARG A 156 -1.51 1.03 -19.65
C ARG A 156 -2.14 2.06 -20.56
N ALA A 157 -2.71 3.13 -19.99
CA ALA A 157 -3.30 4.23 -20.76
C ALA A 157 -2.26 4.90 -21.67
N TYR A 158 -1.01 5.03 -21.20
CA TYR A 158 0.10 5.52 -21.99
C TYR A 158 0.41 4.62 -23.18
N ARG A 159 0.50 3.30 -22.97
CA ARG A 159 0.76 2.34 -24.04
C ARG A 159 -0.29 2.44 -25.14
N GLU A 160 -1.56 2.54 -24.77
CA GLU A 160 -2.68 2.68 -25.71
C GLU A 160 -2.57 3.98 -26.54
N ARG A 161 -2.20 5.11 -25.91
CA ARG A 161 -1.98 6.38 -26.61
C ARG A 161 -0.79 6.34 -27.56
N LEU A 162 0.32 5.72 -27.16
CA LEU A 162 1.48 5.53 -28.04
C LEU A 162 1.12 4.66 -29.24
N GLU A 163 0.45 3.53 -29.02
CA GLU A 163 -0.01 2.64 -30.09
C GLU A 163 -0.89 3.39 -31.10
N ALA A 164 -1.83 4.22 -30.60
CA ALA A 164 -2.66 5.07 -31.44
C ALA A 164 -1.86 6.13 -32.22
N SER A 165 -0.89 6.79 -31.57
CA SER A 165 -0.04 7.80 -32.22
C SER A 165 0.86 7.19 -33.29
N VAL A 166 1.45 6.01 -33.05
CA VAL A 166 2.27 5.30 -34.04
C VAL A 166 1.41 4.86 -35.22
N ALA A 167 0.19 4.36 -34.97
CA ALA A 167 -0.74 3.99 -36.04
C ALA A 167 -1.11 5.20 -36.92
N ASP A 168 -1.34 6.38 -36.32
CA ASP A 168 -1.63 7.62 -37.06
C ASP A 168 -0.43 8.09 -37.91
N ILE A 169 0.80 7.99 -37.37
CA ILE A 169 2.04 8.30 -38.10
C ILE A 169 2.23 7.34 -39.28
N MET A 170 2.06 6.02 -39.07
CA MET A 170 2.17 5.03 -40.14
C MET A 170 1.11 5.24 -41.22
N LYS A 171 -0.12 5.62 -40.83
CA LYS A 171 -1.18 5.96 -41.79
C LYS A 171 -0.82 7.18 -42.62
N LYS A 172 -0.35 8.26 -42.00
CA LYS A 172 0.10 9.49 -42.70
C LYS A 172 1.34 9.27 -43.57
N ALA A 173 2.25 8.38 -43.18
CA ALA A 173 3.42 8.01 -43.97
C ALA A 173 3.09 7.11 -45.18
N GLY A 174 1.93 6.43 -45.15
CA GLY A 174 1.44 5.58 -46.24
C GLY A 174 0.56 6.30 -47.26
N GLU A 175 0.17 7.55 -47.03
CA GLU A 175 -0.58 8.35 -48.01
C GLU A 175 0.39 8.96 -49.04
N PRO A 176 0.23 8.69 -50.36
CA PRO A 176 1.10 9.28 -51.37
C PRO A 176 0.92 10.80 -51.37
N SER A 177 2.03 11.53 -51.27
CA SER A 177 2.02 12.98 -51.41
C SER A 177 1.56 13.35 -52.83
N ASN A 178 0.42 14.01 -52.94
CA ASN A 178 -0.05 14.65 -54.18
C ASN A 178 0.80 15.87 -54.54
#